data_AF-A7F7F5-F1
#
_entry.id   AF-A7F7F5-F1
#
_cell.length_a   1.000
_cell.length_b   1.000
_cell.length_c   1.000
_cell.angle_alpha   90.00
_cell.angle_beta   90.00
_cell.angle_gamma   90.00
#
_symmetry.space_group_name_H-M   'P 1'
#
loop_
_entity.id
_entity.type
_entity.pdbx_description
1 polymer ?
#
loop_
_entity_poly.entity_id
_entity_poly.type
_entity_poly.pdbx_seq_one_letter_code
_entity_poly.pdbx_strand_id
1 'polypeptide(L)'
;MRAVLPGKAQAKLQAVCTGYWDNRRLIAYITGNAFVILTGADTILQTIYDDDDTQLEAIALDEASGKIAACAGSNIRIYKPYGQDEGALKVSMTQP
;
A
#
# COMPACT_ATOMS: atom_id res chain seq x y z
N MET A 1 22.36 -1.79 2.89
CA MET A 1 20.94 -1.36 2.89
C MET A 1 20.87 0.04 2.32
N ARG A 2 20.25 0.23 1.15
CA ARG A 2 20.03 1.56 0.56
C ARG A 2 18.71 2.06 1.14
N ALA A 3 18.75 3.07 1.99
CA ALA A 3 17.55 3.72 2.48
C ALA A 3 16.87 4.40 1.29
N VAL A 4 15.83 3.77 0.75
CA VAL A 4 14.95 4.41 -0.23
C VAL A 4 14.03 5.30 0.59
N LEU A 5 14.26 6.60 0.50
CA LEU A 5 13.36 7.57 1.11
C LEU A 5 11.98 7.39 0.47
N PRO A 6 10.89 7.38 1.26
CA PRO A 6 9.56 7.34 0.71
C PRO A 6 9.40 8.49 -0.28
N GLY A 7 8.91 8.18 -1.48
CA GLY A 7 8.65 9.19 -2.49
C GLY A 7 7.55 10.16 -2.04
N LYS A 8 7.46 11.31 -2.72
CA LYS A 8 6.50 12.35 -2.37
C LYS A 8 5.07 11.85 -2.59
N ALA A 9 4.23 11.95 -1.56
CA ALA A 9 2.82 11.62 -1.66
C ALA A 9 2.14 12.41 -2.79
N GLN A 10 1.37 11.70 -3.60
CA GLN A 10 0.69 12.26 -4.75
C GLN A 10 -0.50 13.12 -4.29
N ALA A 11 -0.55 14.38 -4.73
CA ALA A 11 -1.61 15.32 -4.36
C ALA A 11 -2.91 15.08 -5.17
N LYS A 12 -3.47 13.86 -5.10
CA LYS A 12 -4.79 13.50 -5.65
C LYS A 12 -5.71 13.05 -4.51
N LEU A 13 -7.01 13.30 -4.64
CA LEU A 13 -8.01 13.08 -3.57
C LEU A 13 -8.12 11.61 -3.12
N GLN A 14 -7.88 10.67 -4.02
CA GLN A 14 -7.95 9.22 -3.75
C GLN A 14 -6.57 8.57 -3.59
N ALA A 15 -5.50 9.37 -3.46
CA ALA A 15 -4.12 8.87 -3.38
C ALA A 15 -3.68 8.48 -1.95
N VAL A 16 -4.59 8.50 -0.98
CA VAL A 16 -4.33 8.07 0.40
C VAL A 16 -5.56 7.39 0.98
N CYS A 17 -5.35 6.32 1.73
CA CYS A 17 -6.38 5.69 2.55
C CYS A 17 -5.80 5.33 3.93
N THR A 18 -6.69 5.15 4.90
CA THR A 18 -6.33 4.71 6.24
C THR A 18 -7.39 3.76 6.77
N GLY A 19 -6.97 2.82 7.60
CA GLY A 19 -7.87 1.91 8.26
C GLY A 19 -7.20 1.14 9.38
N TYR A 20 -7.99 0.41 10.15
CA TYR A 20 -7.54 -0.41 11.25
C TYR A 20 -7.69 -1.88 10.88
N TRP A 21 -6.58 -2.61 10.90
CA TRP A 21 -6.56 -4.04 10.58
C TRP A 21 -5.48 -4.73 11.41
N ASP A 22 -5.77 -5.94 11.89
CA ASP A 22 -4.85 -6.77 12.69
C ASP A 22 -4.23 -6.02 13.88
N ASN A 23 -5.08 -5.32 14.64
CA ASN A 23 -4.70 -4.51 15.80
C ASN A 23 -3.70 -3.37 15.49
N ARG A 24 -3.61 -2.93 14.23
CA ARG A 24 -2.69 -1.87 13.75
C ARG A 24 -3.44 -0.83 12.93
N ARG A 25 -3.06 0.44 13.10
CA ARG A 25 -3.49 1.51 12.20
C ARG A 25 -2.61 1.48 10.95
N LEU A 26 -3.22 1.22 9.81
CA LEU A 26 -2.58 1.28 8.50
C LEU A 26 -2.88 2.62 7.83
N ILE A 27 -1.86 3.18 7.21
CA ILE A 27 -1.97 4.35 6.34
C ILE A 27 -1.27 3.98 5.04
N ALA A 28 -1.98 4.03 3.92
CA ALA A 28 -1.40 3.75 2.61
C ALA A 28 -1.54 4.98 1.71
N TYR A 29 -0.46 5.38 1.05
CA TYR A 29 -0.48 6.50 0.10
C TYR A 29 0.33 6.22 -1.14
N ILE A 30 -0.13 6.77 -2.26
CA ILE A 30 0.48 6.63 -3.58
C ILE A 30 1.64 7.61 -3.74
N THR A 31 2.71 7.13 -4.36
CA THR A 31 3.90 7.87 -4.79
C THR A 31 4.32 7.41 -6.18
N GLY A 32 3.75 8.02 -7.23
CA GLY A 32 4.06 7.64 -8.62
C GLY A 32 3.38 6.34 -9.01
N ASN A 33 4.15 5.36 -9.51
CA ASN A 33 3.69 4.00 -9.80
C ASN A 33 3.83 3.05 -8.60
N ALA A 34 4.08 3.58 -7.41
CA ALA A 34 4.21 2.81 -6.18
C ALA A 34 3.27 3.36 -5.11
N PHE A 35 3.08 2.60 -4.04
CA PHE A 35 2.46 3.10 -2.82
C PHE A 35 3.24 2.65 -1.59
N VAL A 36 3.15 3.43 -0.53
CA VAL A 36 3.81 3.18 0.75
C VAL A 36 2.74 2.86 1.79
N ILE A 37 3.00 1.84 2.61
CA ILE A 37 2.21 1.44 3.75
C ILE A 37 2.96 1.82 5.03
N LEU A 38 2.29 2.50 5.94
CA LEU A 38 2.80 2.89 7.25
C LEU A 38 2.00 2.20 8.37
N THR A 39 2.66 1.93 9.50
CA THR A 39 2.03 1.61 10.78
C THR A 39 2.20 2.80 11.73
N GLY A 40 1.21 3.67 11.84
CA GLY A 40 1.33 4.93 12.56
C GLY A 40 1.95 6.05 11.72
N ALA A 41 2.39 7.14 12.37
CA ALA A 41 2.77 8.37 11.70
C ALA A 41 4.19 8.37 11.10
N ASP A 42 5.08 7.53 11.60
CA ASP A 42 6.53 7.60 11.33
C ASP A 42 7.17 6.26 10.91
N THR A 43 6.42 5.17 10.97
CA THR A 43 6.97 3.83 10.73
C THR A 43 6.51 3.29 9.38
N ILE A 44 7.43 3.16 8.43
CA ILE A 44 7.18 2.52 7.14
C ILE A 44 7.13 1.01 7.33
N LEU A 45 6.01 0.40 6.99
CA LEU A 45 5.86 -1.04 6.96
C LEU A 45 6.44 -1.61 5.66
N GLN A 46 6.05 -1.06 4.52
CA GLN A 46 6.53 -1.51 3.21
C GLN A 46 6.26 -0.47 2.12
N THR A 47 7.11 -0.45 1.10
CA THR A 47 6.84 0.23 -0.17
C THR A 47 6.59 -0.82 -1.24
N ILE A 48 5.50 -0.67 -1.98
CA ILE A 48 5.10 -1.59 -3.05
C ILE A 48 5.19 -0.85 -4.37
N TYR A 49 6.06 -1.36 -5.23
CA TYR A 49 6.15 -0.93 -6.62
C TYR A 49 5.16 -1.73 -7.43
N ASP A 50 4.46 -1.05 -8.32
CA ASP A 50 3.73 -1.72 -9.38
C ASP A 50 4.72 -2.16 -10.48
N ASP A 51 4.45 -3.30 -11.11
CA ASP A 51 5.23 -3.79 -12.25
C ASP A 51 4.98 -2.93 -13.51
N ASP A 52 3.85 -2.22 -13.53
CA ASP A 52 3.49 -1.25 -14.56
C ASP A 52 4.08 0.12 -14.21
N ASP A 53 4.73 0.77 -15.19
CA ASP A 53 5.25 2.13 -15.04
C ASP A 53 4.13 3.20 -15.02
N THR A 54 2.88 2.79 -15.25
CA THR A 54 1.72 3.68 -15.18
C THR A 54 1.50 4.21 -13.77
N GLN A 55 1.29 5.52 -13.66
CA GLN A 55 1.04 6.19 -12.39
C GLN A 55 -0.23 5.66 -11.72
N LEU A 56 -0.12 5.27 -10.45
CA LEU A 56 -1.28 4.89 -9.64
C LEU A 56 -2.14 6.13 -9.35
N GLU A 57 -3.45 5.95 -9.28
CA GLU A 57 -4.41 7.05 -9.21
C GLU A 57 -5.28 7.01 -7.97
N ALA A 58 -5.70 5.82 -7.56
CA ALA A 58 -6.50 5.61 -6.35
C ALA A 58 -6.02 4.40 -5.55
N ILE A 59 -6.23 4.46 -4.24
CA ILE A 59 -5.93 3.37 -3.31
C ILE A 59 -7.04 3.24 -2.26
N ALA A 60 -7.42 2.00 -1.93
CA ALA A 60 -8.42 1.68 -0.92
C ALA A 60 -7.98 0.50 -0.07
N LEU A 61 -8.33 0.53 1.21
CA LEU A 61 -8.08 -0.55 2.17
C LEU A 61 -9.42 -1.16 2.59
N ASP A 62 -9.52 -2.48 2.51
CA ASP A 62 -10.62 -3.24 3.10
C ASP A 62 -10.23 -3.66 4.53
N GLU A 63 -10.84 -3.04 5.54
CA GLU A 63 -10.58 -3.34 6.95
C GLU A 63 -11.08 -4.74 7.38
N ALA A 64 -11.96 -5.39 6.61
CA ALA A 64 -12.41 -6.74 6.95
C ALA A 64 -11.34 -7.80 6.64
N SER A 65 -10.55 -7.60 5.57
CA SER A 65 -9.55 -8.59 5.13
C SER A 65 -8.11 -8.09 5.10
N GLY A 66 -7.88 -6.79 5.30
CA GLY A 66 -6.56 -6.16 5.21
C GLY A 66 -6.05 -6.01 3.79
N LYS A 67 -6.88 -6.34 2.78
CA LYS A 67 -6.53 -6.21 1.37
C LYS A 67 -6.46 -4.75 0.97
N ILE A 68 -5.51 -4.44 0.12
CA ILE A 68 -5.35 -3.12 -0.47
C ILE A 68 -5.64 -3.23 -1.96
N ALA A 69 -6.51 -2.36 -2.46
CA ALA A 69 -6.75 -2.19 -3.89
C ALA A 69 -6.05 -0.91 -4.36
N ALA A 70 -5.28 -0.99 -5.44
CA ALA A 70 -4.73 0.18 -6.13
C ALA A 70 -5.14 0.15 -7.60
N CYS A 71 -5.34 1.32 -8.21
CA CYS A 71 -5.65 1.41 -9.64
C CYS A 71 -4.68 2.29 -10.43
N ALA A 72 -4.49 1.91 -11.69
CA ALA A 72 -3.86 2.69 -12.74
C ALA A 72 -4.79 2.67 -13.97
N GLY A 73 -5.54 3.75 -14.20
CA GLY A 73 -6.57 3.79 -15.23
C GLY A 73 -7.67 2.74 -15.01
N SER A 74 -7.86 1.85 -15.98
CA SER A 74 -8.84 0.76 -15.92
C SER A 74 -8.32 -0.52 -15.25
N ASN A 75 -7.06 -0.56 -14.84
CA ASN A 75 -6.44 -1.72 -14.22
C ASN A 75 -6.47 -1.59 -12.70
N ILE A 76 -7.01 -2.61 -12.02
CA ILE A 76 -7.14 -2.65 -10.55
C ILE A 76 -6.38 -3.87 -10.05
N ARG A 77 -5.46 -3.65 -9.11
CA ARG A 77 -4.61 -4.68 -8.53
C ARG A 77 -4.95 -4.83 -7.05
N ILE A 78 -5.10 -6.08 -6.62
CA ILE A 78 -5.42 -6.42 -5.24
C ILE A 78 -4.20 -7.03 -4.56
N TYR A 79 -3.76 -6.36 -3.50
CA TYR A 79 -2.66 -6.78 -2.67
C TYR A 79 -3.19 -7.42 -1.39
N LYS A 80 -2.63 -8.57 -1.02
CA LYS A 80 -3.00 -9.32 0.18
C LYS A 80 -1.88 -9.24 1.21
N PRO A 81 -2.21 -9.05 2.49
CA PRO A 81 -1.26 -9.24 3.57
C PRO A 81 -0.89 -10.72 3.73
N TYR A 82 0.38 -11.01 4.03
CA TYR A 82 0.92 -12.34 4.30
C TYR A 82 2.09 -12.26 5.31
N GLY A 83 2.40 -13.37 5.98
CA GLY A 83 3.52 -13.46 6.94
C GLY A 83 3.15 -13.12 8.39
N GLN A 84 2.13 -13.76 8.96
CA GLN A 84 1.73 -13.56 10.36
C GLN A 84 2.64 -14.24 11.40
N ASP A 85 3.46 -15.22 11.00
CA ASP A 85 4.20 -16.09 11.94
C ASP A 85 5.36 -15.42 12.72
N GLU A 86 5.83 -14.23 12.33
CA GLU A 86 6.91 -13.52 13.05
C GLU A 86 6.61 -12.02 13.28
N GLY A 87 5.33 -11.62 13.29
CA GLY A 87 4.92 -10.22 13.49
C GLY A 87 5.30 -9.26 12.35
N ALA A 88 5.98 -9.77 11.31
CA ALA A 88 6.40 -9.06 10.12
C ALA A 88 5.30 -9.11 9.04
N LEU A 89 4.25 -8.31 9.23
CA LEU A 89 3.22 -8.09 8.22
C LEU A 89 3.87 -7.63 6.90
N LYS A 90 3.71 -8.43 5.84
CA LYS A 90 4.12 -8.09 4.47
C LYS A 90 2.90 -8.09 3.57
N VAL A 91 2.98 -7.38 2.46
CA VAL A 91 1.87 -7.26 1.50
C VAL A 91 2.39 -7.54 0.09
N SER A 92 1.69 -8.37 -0.68
CA SER A 92 2.07 -8.72 -2.06
C SER A 92 0.87 -8.77 -2.97
N MET A 93 1.12 -8.57 -4.27
CA MET A 93 0.07 -8.66 -5.29
C MET A 93 -0.43 -10.10 -5.40
N THR A 94 -1.75 -10.27 -5.41
CA THR A 94 -2.35 -11.56 -5.74
C THR A 94 -2.42 -11.69 -7.26
N GLN A 95 -1.68 -12.63 -7.85
CA GLN A 95 -1.93 -13.03 -9.22
C GLN A 95 -3.26 -13.81 -9.30
N PRO A 96 -4.06 -13.63 -10.36
CA PRO A 96 -5.24 -14.46 -10.61
C PRO A 96 -4.85 -15.94 -10.80
#